data_AF-A0A844GN20-F1
#
_entry.id   AF-A0A844GN20-F1
#
_cell.length_a   1.000
_cell.length_b   1.000
_cell.length_c   1.000
_cell.angle_alpha   90.00
_cell.angle_beta   90.00
_cell.angle_gamma   90.00
#
_symmetry.space_group_name_H-M   'P 1'
#
loop_
_entity.id
_entity.type
_entity.pdbx_description
1 polymer ?
#
loop_
_entity_poly.entity_id
_entity_poly.type
_entity_poly.pdbx_seq_one_letter_code
_entity_poly.pdbx_strand_id
1 'polypeptide(L)'
;MGKNLKGKELGKGLYQRKDGRYEARIFVRGTGKTFSIYGTNLQHLKKERNAYLANVSPGIAGYDPRISVSKWYEKWMLIYVVHSVKATTLSNYVNGFERVREYIGYMRLIEVRPTHILDMIKGLEEEGYARTTVIQSLSVVRQLFKKAYGGKMIPIDPVADIKLPKEEPGEIPDEKIMQEQEDEKCLSIYDTHRFLESCKNTRYYELFFILLHTGLRIGEALALEWCDLDFKHEKLRVYKTLNRVTKYYDSKGNELPERYSTIQITTPKKSASNRKVPLTDAVIAAFMSWKEKQDRDKEKLGKNWGKTNILLKKYPGLIFTTSSGRSYLPSSAQTECRRIVGIVNKHEIALAEKENRDPNLMDVHPHIFRHTFVTRCIQSGMDAATVKKIAGHSDEKMTNYYTHIEEEHIDDEYELYIQKYGTET
;
A
#
# COMPACT_ATOMS: atom_id res chain seq x y z
N MET A 1 -47.14 31.01 -6.11
CA MET A 1 -46.92 29.64 -5.57
C MET A 1 -47.30 28.62 -6.63
N GLY A 2 -46.80 27.38 -6.55
CA GLY A 2 -47.12 26.40 -7.59
C GLY A 2 -48.52 25.81 -7.40
N LYS A 3 -49.25 25.63 -8.50
CA LYS A 3 -50.64 25.17 -8.56
C LYS A 3 -50.73 23.80 -9.22
N ASN A 4 -51.79 23.06 -8.90
CA ASN A 4 -52.14 21.81 -9.57
C ASN A 4 -52.92 22.10 -10.88
N LEU A 5 -53.17 21.08 -11.70
CA LEU A 5 -53.90 21.24 -12.98
C LEU A 5 -55.35 21.76 -12.79
N LYS A 6 -55.91 21.64 -11.59
CA LYS A 6 -57.24 22.13 -11.19
C LYS A 6 -57.18 23.49 -10.48
N GLY A 7 -56.04 24.19 -10.50
CA GLY A 7 -55.86 25.52 -9.91
C GLY A 7 -55.65 25.59 -8.39
N LYS A 8 -55.64 24.45 -7.67
CA LYS A 8 -55.42 24.37 -6.22
C LYS A 8 -53.93 24.58 -5.89
N GLU A 9 -53.64 25.36 -4.85
CA GLU A 9 -52.26 25.61 -4.43
C GLU A 9 -51.60 24.37 -3.83
N LEU A 10 -50.37 24.09 -4.26
CA LEU A 10 -49.56 22.94 -3.81
C LEU A 10 -48.48 23.33 -2.80
N GLY A 11 -48.11 24.62 -2.77
CA GLY A 11 -47.05 25.21 -1.96
C GLY A 11 -45.89 25.77 -2.80
N LYS A 12 -44.92 26.43 -2.13
CA LYS A 12 -43.73 26.99 -2.80
C LYS A 12 -42.83 25.86 -3.33
N GLY A 13 -42.43 25.96 -4.60
CA GLY A 13 -41.55 24.98 -5.27
C GLY A 13 -42.19 23.64 -5.60
N LEU A 14 -43.53 23.51 -5.62
CA LEU A 14 -44.24 22.29 -6.01
C LEU A 14 -45.21 22.57 -7.16
N TYR A 15 -45.17 21.76 -8.21
CA TYR A 15 -45.97 21.95 -9.42
C TYR A 15 -46.61 20.62 -9.84
N GLN A 16 -47.74 20.66 -10.55
CA GLN A 16 -48.26 19.50 -11.27
C GLN A 16 -48.04 19.70 -12.77
N ARG A 17 -47.44 18.70 -13.41
CA ARG A 17 -47.12 18.69 -14.84
C ARG A 17 -48.35 18.27 -15.66
N LYS A 18 -48.31 18.54 -16.97
CA LYS A 18 -49.38 18.16 -17.92
C LYS A 18 -49.63 16.65 -18.00
N ASP A 19 -48.62 15.84 -17.68
CA ASP A 19 -48.67 14.37 -17.65
C ASP A 19 -49.21 13.80 -16.32
N GLY A 20 -49.73 14.66 -15.43
CA GLY A 20 -50.30 14.25 -14.14
C GLY A 20 -49.30 14.08 -13.00
N ARG A 21 -47.98 14.01 -13.29
CA ARG A 21 -46.93 13.89 -12.27
C ARG A 21 -46.71 15.21 -11.51
N TYR A 22 -46.27 15.12 -10.27
CA TYR A 22 -45.85 16.26 -9.46
C TYR A 22 -44.35 16.49 -9.57
N GLU A 23 -43.94 17.76 -9.60
CA GLU A 23 -42.55 18.23 -9.62
C GLU A 23 -42.28 19.02 -8.34
N ALA A 24 -41.23 18.66 -7.60
CA ALA A 24 -40.68 19.46 -6.51
C ALA A 24 -39.39 20.12 -6.98
N ARG A 25 -39.45 21.42 -7.23
CA ARG A 25 -38.29 22.24 -7.55
C ARG A 25 -37.59 22.64 -6.26
N ILE A 26 -36.42 22.06 -6.04
CA ILE A 26 -35.60 22.30 -4.86
C ILE A 26 -34.57 23.37 -5.21
N PHE A 27 -34.64 24.48 -4.50
CA PHE A 27 -33.61 25.50 -4.57
C PHE A 27 -32.46 25.09 -3.66
N VAL A 28 -31.31 24.80 -4.24
CA VAL A 28 -30.10 24.54 -3.48
C VAL A 28 -29.55 25.89 -3.05
N ARG A 29 -29.73 26.20 -1.76
CA ARG A 29 -29.22 27.43 -1.13
C ARG A 29 -27.75 27.62 -1.52
N GLY A 30 -27.36 28.84 -1.88
CA GLY A 30 -25.98 29.18 -2.26
C GLY A 30 -25.60 28.92 -3.72
N THR A 31 -26.23 27.98 -4.43
CA THR A 31 -25.79 27.61 -5.80
C THR A 31 -26.49 28.36 -6.93
N GLY A 32 -27.61 29.03 -6.65
CA GLY A 32 -28.48 29.68 -7.64
C GLY A 32 -29.19 28.71 -8.59
N LYS A 33 -28.83 27.41 -8.56
CA LYS A 33 -29.43 26.38 -9.41
C LYS A 33 -30.58 25.69 -8.67
N THR A 34 -31.59 25.34 -9.44
CA THR A 34 -32.67 24.47 -9.00
C THR A 34 -32.53 23.12 -9.68
N PHE A 35 -32.73 22.04 -8.93
CA PHE A 35 -32.99 20.74 -9.54
C PHE A 35 -34.38 20.29 -9.11
N SER A 36 -34.97 19.40 -9.90
CA SER A 36 -36.34 18.95 -9.71
C SER A 36 -36.36 17.46 -9.42
N ILE A 37 -37.11 17.08 -8.39
CA ILE A 37 -37.52 15.71 -8.12
C ILE A 37 -38.96 15.51 -8.58
N TYR A 38 -39.31 14.31 -9.03
CA TYR A 38 -40.62 14.02 -9.63
C TYR A 38 -41.29 12.85 -8.93
N GLY A 39 -42.61 12.86 -8.83
CA GLY A 39 -43.37 11.76 -8.25
C GLY A 39 -44.86 11.80 -8.61
N THR A 40 -45.51 10.65 -8.58
CA THR A 40 -46.96 10.53 -8.82
C THR A 40 -47.78 10.80 -7.56
N ASN A 41 -47.18 10.63 -6.37
CA ASN A 41 -47.81 10.90 -5.08
C ASN A 41 -47.27 12.20 -4.44
N LEU A 42 -48.15 13.20 -4.30
CA LEU A 42 -47.81 14.52 -3.76
C LEU A 42 -47.33 14.47 -2.29
N GLN A 43 -47.92 13.60 -1.44
CA GLN A 43 -47.53 13.52 -0.03
C GLN A 43 -46.13 12.90 0.11
N HIS A 44 -45.84 11.85 -0.66
CA HIS A 44 -44.51 11.23 -0.69
C HIS A 44 -43.45 12.22 -1.19
N LEU A 45 -43.72 12.91 -2.30
CA LEU A 45 -42.84 13.93 -2.88
C LEU A 45 -42.60 15.10 -1.91
N LYS A 46 -43.62 15.52 -1.14
CA LYS A 46 -43.47 16.53 -0.07
C LYS A 46 -42.55 16.06 1.04
N LYS A 47 -42.69 14.80 1.47
CA LYS A 47 -41.85 14.19 2.52
C LYS A 47 -40.39 14.10 2.06
N GLU A 48 -40.16 13.64 0.84
CA GLU A 48 -38.82 13.52 0.23
C GLU A 48 -38.14 14.89 0.07
N ARG A 49 -38.87 15.89 -0.46
CA ARG A 49 -38.40 17.28 -0.56
C ARG A 49 -38.05 17.86 0.80
N ASN A 50 -38.91 17.67 1.80
CA ASN A 50 -38.70 18.20 3.14
C ASN A 50 -37.54 17.48 3.84
N ALA A 51 -37.38 16.17 3.65
CA ALA A 51 -36.22 15.43 4.13
C ALA A 51 -34.93 15.95 3.49
N TYR A 52 -34.92 16.25 2.19
CA TYR A 52 -33.79 16.89 1.52
C TYR A 52 -33.45 18.24 2.15
N LEU A 53 -34.44 19.12 2.32
CA LEU A 53 -34.24 20.45 2.91
C LEU A 53 -33.84 20.40 4.39
N ALA A 54 -34.28 19.38 5.14
CA ALA A 54 -33.92 19.16 6.54
C ALA A 54 -32.54 18.50 6.71
N ASN A 55 -32.13 17.65 5.76
CA ASN A 55 -30.83 16.98 5.76
C ASN A 55 -29.69 17.88 5.31
N VAL A 56 -29.96 18.94 4.53
CA VAL A 56 -28.97 19.95 4.12
C VAL A 56 -29.03 21.16 5.08
N SER A 57 -28.88 20.90 6.38
CA SER A 57 -28.53 21.92 7.35
C SER A 57 -27.01 21.87 7.56
N PRO A 58 -26.26 22.98 7.43
CA PRO A 58 -24.81 22.95 7.57
C PRO A 58 -24.40 22.31 8.90
N GLY A 59 -23.85 21.10 8.85
CA GLY A 59 -23.20 20.48 10.02
C GLY A 59 -21.88 21.16 10.38
N ILE A 60 -21.42 22.11 9.56
CA ILE A 60 -20.19 22.89 9.72
C ILE A 60 -20.56 24.38 9.60
N ALA A 61 -20.23 25.16 10.62
CA ALA A 61 -20.37 26.63 10.57
C ALA A 61 -19.54 27.20 9.41
N GLY A 62 -20.13 28.04 8.56
CA GLY A 62 -19.44 28.63 7.41
C GLY A 62 -19.35 27.76 6.13
N TYR A 63 -20.19 26.72 6.00
CA TYR A 63 -20.29 25.92 4.77
C TYR A 63 -20.78 26.76 3.57
N ASP A 64 -19.98 26.83 2.50
CA ASP A 64 -20.40 27.36 1.19
C ASP A 64 -20.97 26.22 0.34
N PRO A 65 -22.27 26.22 0.00
CA PRO A 65 -22.89 25.21 -0.86
C PRO A 65 -22.33 25.15 -2.29
N ARG A 66 -21.52 26.14 -2.70
CA ARG A 66 -20.83 26.17 -4.00
C ARG A 66 -19.45 25.54 -3.96
N ILE A 67 -19.02 25.01 -2.82
CA ILE A 67 -17.68 24.42 -2.70
C ILE A 67 -17.49 23.32 -3.75
N SER A 68 -16.38 23.39 -4.48
CA SER A 68 -15.98 22.33 -5.41
C SER A 68 -15.44 21.12 -4.65
N VAL A 69 -15.37 19.98 -5.31
CA VAL A 69 -14.75 18.77 -4.75
C VAL A 69 -13.30 19.04 -4.37
N SER A 70 -12.52 19.74 -5.20
CA SER A 70 -11.11 20.09 -4.87
C SER A 70 -11.01 20.97 -3.62
N LYS A 71 -11.84 22.02 -3.50
CA LYS A 71 -11.84 22.87 -2.31
C LYS A 71 -12.30 22.12 -1.06
N TRP A 72 -13.22 21.17 -1.21
CA TRP A 72 -13.59 20.29 -0.10
C TRP A 72 -12.46 19.34 0.26
N TYR A 73 -11.76 18.76 -0.71
CA TYR A 73 -10.60 17.90 -0.51
C TYR A 73 -9.50 18.61 0.29
N GLU A 74 -9.16 19.86 -0.05
CA GLU A 74 -8.19 20.65 0.70
C GLU A 74 -8.58 20.80 2.18
N LYS A 75 -9.84 21.20 2.45
CA LYS A 75 -10.37 21.31 3.82
C LYS A 75 -10.41 19.96 4.53
N TRP A 76 -10.85 18.91 3.85
CA TRP A 76 -10.95 17.57 4.40
C TRP A 76 -9.58 16.99 4.76
N MET A 77 -8.58 17.22 3.91
CA MET A 77 -7.19 16.85 4.18
C MET A 77 -6.71 17.51 5.47
N LEU A 78 -6.87 18.82 5.59
CA LEU A 78 -6.45 19.57 6.78
C LEU A 78 -7.15 19.10 8.06
N ILE A 79 -8.48 18.97 8.02
CA ILE A 79 -9.29 18.68 9.21
C ILE A 79 -9.18 17.23 9.66
N TYR A 80 -9.17 16.28 8.72
CA TYR A 80 -9.33 14.85 9.05
C TYR A 80 -8.08 14.01 8.81
N VAL A 81 -7.20 14.39 7.89
CA VAL A 81 -6.15 13.48 7.38
C VAL A 81 -4.76 13.90 7.85
N VAL A 82 -4.34 15.13 7.59
CA VAL A 82 -2.96 15.62 7.75
C VAL A 82 -2.39 15.38 9.14
N HIS A 83 -3.19 15.62 10.19
CA HIS A 83 -2.78 15.41 11.58
C HIS A 83 -3.02 13.99 12.10
N SER A 84 -3.79 13.19 11.38
CA SER A 84 -4.25 11.86 11.83
C SER A 84 -3.41 10.72 11.27
N VAL A 85 -2.70 10.91 10.15
CA VAL A 85 -1.97 9.84 9.46
C VAL A 85 -0.48 10.16 9.28
N LYS A 86 0.35 9.11 9.21
CA LYS A 86 1.78 9.24 8.92
C LYS A 86 1.99 9.82 7.52
N ALA A 87 3.09 10.54 7.31
CA ALA A 87 3.42 11.16 6.04
C ALA A 87 3.53 10.18 4.84
N THR A 88 3.94 8.93 5.06
CA THR A 88 3.88 7.88 4.01
C THR A 88 2.45 7.61 3.54
N THR A 89 1.50 7.62 4.48
CA THR A 89 0.08 7.43 4.20
C THR A 89 -0.52 8.66 3.51
N LEU A 90 -0.05 9.88 3.82
CA LEU A 90 -0.48 11.11 3.13
C LEU A 90 -0.24 11.06 1.62
N SER A 91 0.89 10.49 1.18
CA SER A 91 1.20 10.37 -0.26
C SER A 91 0.11 9.60 -1.01
N ASN A 92 -0.49 8.58 -0.39
CA ASN A 92 -1.59 7.82 -1.00
C ASN A 92 -2.85 8.66 -1.18
N TYR A 93 -3.15 9.55 -0.23
CA TYR A 93 -4.29 10.46 -0.34
C TYR A 93 -4.08 11.50 -1.44
N VAL A 94 -2.89 12.13 -1.45
CA VAL A 94 -2.53 13.12 -2.46
C VAL A 94 -2.53 12.51 -3.84
N ASN A 95 -1.71 11.48 -4.07
CA ASN A 95 -1.62 10.85 -5.40
C ASN A 95 -2.97 10.25 -5.83
N GLY A 96 -3.73 9.70 -4.88
CA GLY A 96 -5.06 9.14 -5.14
C GLY A 96 -6.05 10.20 -5.64
N PHE A 97 -6.06 11.39 -5.01
CA PHE A 97 -6.91 12.50 -5.42
C PHE A 97 -6.42 13.21 -6.68
N GLU A 98 -5.11 13.44 -6.84
CA GLU A 98 -4.56 14.08 -8.04
C GLU A 98 -4.96 13.36 -9.31
N ARG A 99 -4.92 12.01 -9.33
CA ARG A 99 -5.37 11.20 -10.49
C ARG A 99 -6.83 11.45 -10.87
N VAL A 100 -7.70 11.74 -9.91
CA VAL A 100 -9.14 11.92 -10.15
C VAL A 100 -9.56 13.39 -10.21
N ARG A 101 -8.63 14.31 -9.96
CA ARG A 101 -8.88 15.74 -9.82
C ARG A 101 -9.51 16.31 -11.10
N GLU A 102 -9.05 15.87 -12.26
CA GLU A 102 -9.55 16.32 -13.56
C GLU A 102 -10.97 15.81 -13.86
N TYR A 103 -11.38 14.69 -13.28
CA TYR A 103 -12.70 14.10 -13.49
C TYR A 103 -13.78 14.76 -12.63
N ILE A 104 -13.51 14.92 -11.33
CA ILE A 104 -14.52 15.33 -10.35
C ILE A 104 -14.16 16.60 -9.58
N GLY A 105 -12.89 17.02 -9.59
CA GLY A 105 -12.38 18.09 -8.74
C GLY A 105 -13.04 19.45 -8.97
N TYR A 106 -13.33 19.79 -10.23
CA TYR A 106 -13.99 21.04 -10.62
C TYR A 106 -15.49 21.05 -10.31
N MET A 107 -16.12 19.89 -10.17
CA MET A 107 -17.56 19.78 -9.91
C MET A 107 -17.89 20.34 -8.53
N ARG A 108 -19.11 20.87 -8.38
CA ARG A 108 -19.60 21.25 -7.05
C ARG A 108 -19.91 20.00 -6.25
N LEU A 109 -19.56 20.00 -4.97
CA LEU A 109 -19.67 18.82 -4.11
C LEU A 109 -21.08 18.20 -4.11
N ILE A 110 -22.11 19.04 -4.14
CA ILE A 110 -23.53 18.63 -4.17
C ILE A 110 -24.02 18.15 -5.54
N GLU A 111 -23.29 18.43 -6.63
CA GLU A 111 -23.64 18.03 -7.99
C GLU A 111 -23.06 16.68 -8.39
N VAL A 112 -22.15 16.11 -7.61
CA VAL A 112 -21.56 14.81 -7.91
C VAL A 112 -22.63 13.72 -7.81
N ARG A 113 -22.62 12.81 -8.78
CA ARG A 113 -23.55 11.68 -8.93
C ARG A 113 -22.76 10.38 -9.09
N PRO A 114 -23.36 9.22 -8.82
CA PRO A 114 -22.71 7.93 -9.03
C PRO A 114 -22.16 7.76 -10.46
N THR A 115 -22.88 8.26 -11.47
CA THR A 115 -22.44 8.23 -12.88
C THR A 115 -21.09 8.91 -13.08
N HIS A 116 -20.87 10.09 -12.50
CA HIS A 116 -19.58 10.79 -12.61
C HIS A 116 -18.42 10.01 -11.98
N ILE A 117 -18.70 9.23 -10.92
CA ILE A 117 -17.68 8.38 -10.30
C ILE A 117 -17.40 7.14 -11.16
N LEU A 118 -18.41 6.58 -11.83
CA LEU A 118 -18.23 5.49 -12.79
C LEU A 118 -17.42 5.97 -14.01
N ASP A 119 -17.74 7.16 -14.53
CA ASP A 119 -16.97 7.78 -15.62
C ASP A 119 -15.52 8.03 -15.21
N MET A 120 -15.28 8.48 -13.97
CA MET A 120 -13.94 8.62 -13.40
C MET A 120 -13.21 7.28 -13.33
N ILE A 121 -13.86 6.20 -12.89
CA ILE A 121 -13.24 4.87 -12.82
C ILE A 121 -12.86 4.40 -14.23
N LYS A 122 -13.79 4.50 -15.17
CA LYS A 122 -13.58 4.12 -16.57
C LYS A 122 -12.46 4.93 -17.21
N GLY A 123 -12.42 6.24 -16.97
CA GLY A 123 -11.35 7.10 -17.48
C GLY A 123 -9.96 6.69 -16.97
N LEU A 124 -9.84 6.35 -15.68
CA LEU A 124 -8.58 5.82 -15.14
C LEU A 124 -8.18 4.48 -15.79
N GLU A 125 -9.14 3.61 -16.09
CA GLU A 125 -8.88 2.33 -16.78
C GLU A 125 -8.46 2.57 -18.24
N GLU A 126 -9.11 3.50 -18.95
CA GLU A 126 -8.77 3.92 -20.31
C GLU A 126 -7.38 4.60 -20.40
N GLU A 127 -6.97 5.30 -19.35
CA GLU A 127 -5.60 5.83 -19.19
C GLU A 127 -4.54 4.75 -18.89
N GLY A 128 -4.95 3.49 -18.70
CA GLY A 128 -4.05 2.36 -18.47
C GLY A 128 -3.58 2.21 -17.03
N TYR A 129 -4.24 2.81 -16.04
CA TYR A 129 -3.90 2.57 -14.65
C TYR A 129 -4.21 1.13 -14.23
N ALA A 130 -3.27 0.50 -13.53
CA ALA A 130 -3.52 -0.80 -12.92
C ALA A 130 -4.72 -0.74 -11.96
N ARG A 131 -5.52 -1.81 -11.93
CA ARG A 131 -6.73 -1.94 -11.10
C ARG A 131 -6.51 -1.60 -9.63
N THR A 132 -5.39 -2.01 -9.04
CA THR A 132 -5.03 -1.68 -7.64
C THR A 132 -4.88 -0.17 -7.42
N THR A 133 -4.36 0.55 -8.41
CA THR A 133 -4.22 2.01 -8.42
C THR A 133 -5.59 2.68 -8.53
N VAL A 134 -6.48 2.17 -9.39
CA VAL A 134 -7.88 2.62 -9.50
C VAL A 134 -8.62 2.46 -8.18
N ILE A 135 -8.51 1.28 -7.55
CA ILE A 135 -9.08 0.99 -6.22
C ILE A 135 -8.53 1.95 -5.16
N GLN A 136 -7.23 2.24 -5.19
CA GLN A 136 -6.60 3.18 -4.27
C GLN A 136 -7.18 4.60 -4.42
N SER A 137 -7.32 5.09 -5.65
CA SER A 137 -7.93 6.39 -5.94
C SER A 137 -9.40 6.42 -5.50
N LEU A 138 -10.18 5.40 -5.83
CA LEU A 138 -11.58 5.27 -5.40
C LEU A 138 -11.71 5.25 -3.87
N SER A 139 -10.76 4.63 -3.15
CA SER A 139 -10.74 4.62 -1.69
C SER A 139 -10.61 6.03 -1.09
N VAL A 140 -9.80 6.91 -1.70
CA VAL A 140 -9.70 8.32 -1.29
C VAL A 140 -11.01 9.05 -1.52
N VAL A 141 -11.60 8.89 -2.71
CA VAL A 141 -12.89 9.49 -3.09
C VAL A 141 -14.01 9.04 -2.14
N ARG A 142 -14.06 7.73 -1.82
CA ARG A 142 -15.04 7.19 -0.87
C ARG A 142 -14.93 7.84 0.50
N GLN A 143 -13.72 7.99 1.03
CA GLN A 143 -13.52 8.60 2.35
C GLN A 143 -13.89 10.09 2.37
N LEU A 144 -13.56 10.82 1.29
CA LEU A 144 -13.91 12.22 1.09
C LEU A 144 -15.43 12.44 1.14
N PHE A 145 -16.18 11.68 0.34
CA PHE A 145 -17.63 11.82 0.23
C PHE A 145 -18.37 11.30 1.46
N LYS A 146 -17.89 10.22 2.08
CA LYS A 146 -18.43 9.72 3.34
C LYS A 146 -18.37 10.77 4.45
N LYS A 147 -17.28 11.55 4.54
CA LYS A 147 -17.17 12.67 5.50
C LYS A 147 -18.10 13.83 5.14
N ALA A 148 -18.23 14.18 3.86
CA ALA A 148 -19.18 15.20 3.42
C ALA A 148 -20.63 14.82 3.75
N TYR A 149 -21.01 13.57 3.50
CA TYR A 149 -22.34 13.04 3.78
C TYR A 149 -22.62 12.99 5.29
N GLY A 150 -21.70 12.42 6.08
CA GLY A 150 -21.83 12.40 7.54
C GLY A 150 -21.90 13.80 8.17
N GLY A 151 -21.21 14.78 7.58
CA GLY A 151 -21.27 16.19 7.94
C GLY A 151 -22.49 16.94 7.39
N LYS A 152 -23.44 16.25 6.73
CA LYS A 152 -24.67 16.81 6.15
C LYS A 152 -24.43 17.90 5.10
N MET A 153 -23.26 17.90 4.46
CA MET A 153 -22.91 18.84 3.39
C MET A 153 -23.53 18.43 2.05
N ILE A 154 -23.75 17.13 1.88
CA ILE A 154 -24.42 16.56 0.71
C ILE A 154 -25.60 15.72 1.16
N PRO A 155 -26.67 15.67 0.36
CA PRO A 155 -27.90 14.97 0.70
C PRO A 155 -27.79 13.44 0.55
N ILE A 156 -26.88 12.99 -0.31
CA ILE A 156 -26.63 11.58 -0.63
C ILE A 156 -25.13 11.36 -0.73
N ASP A 157 -24.67 10.15 -0.42
CA ASP A 157 -23.31 9.73 -0.68
C ASP A 157 -23.20 9.17 -2.11
N PRO A 158 -22.53 9.86 -3.06
CA PRO A 158 -22.47 9.43 -4.46
C PRO A 158 -21.67 8.15 -4.67
N VAL A 159 -20.94 7.66 -3.65
CA VAL A 159 -20.11 6.45 -3.76
C VAL A 159 -20.71 5.21 -3.08
N ALA A 160 -21.86 5.34 -2.40
CA ALA A 160 -22.40 4.30 -1.52
C ALA A 160 -22.62 2.96 -2.25
N ASP A 161 -23.19 3.01 -3.45
CA ASP A 161 -23.58 1.82 -4.22
C ASP A 161 -22.58 1.43 -5.32
N ILE A 162 -21.42 2.09 -5.37
CA ILE A 162 -20.41 1.80 -6.40
C ILE A 162 -19.73 0.49 -6.06
N LYS A 163 -20.12 -0.54 -6.81
CA LYS A 163 -19.50 -1.85 -6.82
C LYS A 163 -18.53 -1.90 -8.00
N LEU A 164 -17.26 -2.09 -7.70
CA LEU A 164 -16.35 -2.57 -8.73
C LEU A 164 -16.73 -4.02 -9.02
N PRO A 165 -16.74 -4.46 -10.30
CA PRO A 165 -16.89 -5.87 -10.62
C PRO A 165 -15.92 -6.64 -9.74
N LYS A 166 -16.35 -7.67 -9.03
CA LYS A 166 -15.36 -8.61 -8.49
C LYS A 166 -14.64 -9.18 -9.71
N GLU A 167 -13.35 -9.51 -9.59
CA GLU A 167 -12.84 -10.52 -10.52
C GLU A 167 -13.83 -11.67 -10.43
N GLU A 168 -14.36 -12.12 -11.58
CA GLU A 168 -14.96 -13.45 -11.56
C GLU A 168 -13.86 -14.33 -10.94
N PRO A 169 -14.19 -15.14 -9.91
CA PRO A 169 -13.26 -16.20 -9.55
C PRO A 169 -12.93 -16.85 -10.88
N GLY A 170 -11.66 -16.83 -11.28
CA GLY A 170 -11.23 -17.68 -12.37
C GLY A 170 -11.68 -19.11 -12.05
N GLU A 171 -11.65 -19.98 -13.05
CA GLU A 171 -11.70 -21.41 -12.76
C GLU A 171 -10.79 -21.70 -11.56
N ILE A 172 -11.29 -22.50 -10.60
CA ILE A 172 -10.48 -22.92 -9.45
C ILE A 172 -9.19 -23.45 -10.07
N PRO A 173 -8.05 -22.77 -9.89
CA PRO A 173 -6.84 -23.21 -10.53
C PRO A 173 -6.56 -24.60 -9.99
N ASP A 174 -6.17 -25.52 -10.88
CA ASP A 174 -5.66 -26.83 -10.48
C ASP A 174 -4.63 -26.62 -9.35
N GLU A 175 -4.58 -27.48 -8.34
CA GLU A 175 -3.66 -27.33 -7.20
C GLU A 175 -2.21 -27.15 -7.69
N LYS A 176 -1.89 -27.78 -8.82
CA LYS A 176 -0.64 -27.59 -9.55
C LYS A 176 -0.37 -26.15 -10.01
N ILE A 177 -1.39 -25.46 -10.53
CA ILE A 177 -1.31 -24.06 -10.98
C ILE A 177 -1.19 -23.11 -9.77
N MET A 178 -1.84 -23.44 -8.65
CA MET A 178 -1.69 -22.67 -7.41
C MET A 178 -0.26 -22.76 -6.87
N GLN A 179 0.32 -23.95 -6.89
CA GLN A 179 1.70 -24.19 -6.47
C GLN A 179 2.70 -23.51 -7.41
N GLU A 180 2.50 -23.59 -8.73
CA GLU A 180 3.32 -22.89 -9.73
C GLU A 180 3.28 -21.35 -9.57
N GLN A 181 2.12 -20.76 -9.23
CA GLN A 181 1.99 -19.30 -9.00
C GLN A 181 2.57 -18.83 -7.65
N GLU A 182 2.68 -19.71 -6.67
CA GLU A 182 3.37 -19.43 -5.41
C GLU A 182 4.88 -19.60 -5.56
N ASP A 183 5.32 -20.60 -6.34
CA ASP A 183 6.72 -20.81 -6.73
C ASP A 183 7.26 -19.64 -7.58
N GLU A 184 6.45 -19.04 -8.45
CA GLU A 184 6.80 -17.81 -9.20
C GLU A 184 7.16 -16.62 -8.29
N LYS A 185 6.75 -16.63 -7.01
CA LYS A 185 7.03 -15.54 -6.04
C LYS A 185 8.26 -15.82 -5.17
N CYS A 186 8.91 -16.96 -5.36
CA CYS A 186 10.09 -17.41 -4.63
C CYS A 186 11.27 -17.58 -5.60
N LEU A 187 12.49 -17.34 -5.15
CA LEU A 187 13.66 -17.70 -5.94
C LEU A 187 13.99 -19.18 -5.77
N SER A 188 14.05 -19.90 -6.89
CA SER A 188 14.58 -21.26 -6.93
C SER A 188 16.01 -21.29 -6.34
N ILE A 189 16.44 -22.48 -5.89
CA ILE A 189 17.82 -22.67 -5.39
C ILE A 189 18.83 -22.29 -6.49
N TYR A 190 18.53 -22.67 -7.73
CA TYR A 190 19.34 -22.36 -8.90
C TYR A 190 19.45 -20.84 -9.14
N ASP A 191 18.33 -20.12 -9.18
CA ASP A 191 18.31 -18.67 -9.41
C ASP A 191 18.93 -17.88 -8.27
N THR A 192 18.73 -18.35 -7.04
CA THR A 192 19.40 -17.80 -5.87
C THR A 192 20.92 -17.89 -6.01
N HIS A 193 21.43 -19.05 -6.40
CA HIS A 193 22.87 -19.24 -6.61
C HIS A 193 23.39 -18.37 -7.75
N ARG A 194 22.69 -18.32 -8.90
CA ARG A 194 23.06 -17.46 -10.04
C ARG A 194 23.11 -15.99 -9.66
N PHE A 195 22.11 -15.51 -8.92
CA PHE A 195 22.04 -14.14 -8.45
C PHE A 195 23.19 -13.83 -7.49
N LEU A 196 23.42 -14.67 -6.48
CA LEU A 196 24.47 -14.45 -5.47
C LEU A 196 25.87 -14.53 -6.07
N GLU A 197 26.14 -15.46 -6.98
CA GLU A 197 27.46 -15.57 -7.64
C GLU A 197 27.73 -14.34 -8.52
N SER A 198 26.73 -13.87 -9.28
CA SER A 198 26.82 -12.62 -10.05
C SER A 198 26.96 -11.38 -9.15
N CYS A 199 26.51 -11.47 -7.91
CA CYS A 199 26.57 -10.41 -6.91
C CYS A 199 27.85 -10.43 -6.07
N LYS A 200 28.59 -11.55 -6.02
CA LYS A 200 29.71 -11.82 -5.10
C LYS A 200 30.80 -10.76 -5.08
N ASN A 201 31.16 -10.23 -6.25
CA ASN A 201 32.18 -9.19 -6.40
C ASN A 201 31.63 -7.76 -6.34
N THR A 202 30.33 -7.61 -6.08
CA THR A 202 29.71 -6.30 -5.90
C THR A 202 29.84 -5.85 -4.46
N ARG A 203 29.67 -4.55 -4.24
CA ARG A 203 29.70 -4.00 -2.87
C ARG A 203 28.62 -4.61 -1.98
N TYR A 204 27.43 -4.86 -2.52
CA TYR A 204 26.20 -5.12 -1.75
C TYR A 204 25.83 -6.60 -1.63
N TYR A 205 26.77 -7.52 -1.92
CA TYR A 205 26.58 -8.95 -1.74
C TYR A 205 26.02 -9.32 -0.36
N GLU A 206 26.64 -8.82 0.71
CA GLU A 206 26.27 -9.16 2.08
C GLU A 206 24.84 -8.71 2.41
N LEU A 207 24.40 -7.56 1.86
CA LEU A 207 23.04 -7.08 2.04
C LEU A 207 22.02 -8.09 1.51
N PHE A 208 22.20 -8.57 0.27
CA PHE A 208 21.26 -9.51 -0.33
C PHE A 208 21.33 -10.90 0.32
N PHE A 209 22.53 -11.35 0.67
CA PHE A 209 22.73 -12.57 1.46
C PHE A 209 21.97 -12.49 2.80
N ILE A 210 22.14 -11.40 3.55
CA ILE A 210 21.46 -11.19 4.82
C ILE A 210 19.95 -11.18 4.63
N LEU A 211 19.42 -10.46 3.63
CA LEU A 211 17.97 -10.44 3.34
C LEU A 211 17.41 -11.84 3.10
N LEU A 212 18.12 -12.66 2.32
CA LEU A 212 17.75 -14.03 1.98
C LEU A 212 17.76 -14.97 3.19
N HIS A 213 18.66 -14.77 4.14
CA HIS A 213 18.84 -15.66 5.29
C HIS A 213 18.21 -15.16 6.59
N THR A 214 17.60 -13.97 6.60
CA THR A 214 16.93 -13.40 7.78
C THR A 214 15.49 -12.97 7.54
N GLY A 215 15.07 -12.93 6.27
CA GLY A 215 13.72 -12.51 5.88
C GLY A 215 13.39 -11.05 6.22
N LEU A 216 14.39 -10.19 6.47
CA LEU A 216 14.14 -8.78 6.75
C LEU A 216 13.48 -8.08 5.56
N ARG A 217 12.59 -7.12 5.83
CA ARG A 217 12.19 -6.17 4.78
C ARG A 217 13.37 -5.27 4.47
N ILE A 218 13.55 -4.86 3.21
CA ILE A 218 14.66 -3.99 2.81
C ILE A 218 14.80 -2.74 3.69
N GLY A 219 13.68 -2.05 3.99
CA GLY A 219 13.72 -0.88 4.88
C GLY A 219 14.13 -1.21 6.31
N GLU A 220 13.85 -2.41 6.81
CA GLU A 220 14.32 -2.87 8.14
C GLU A 220 15.83 -3.10 8.12
N ALA A 221 16.35 -3.82 7.12
CA ALA A 221 17.78 -4.07 6.95
C ALA A 221 18.56 -2.75 6.87
N LEU A 222 18.10 -1.80 6.05
CA LEU A 222 18.75 -0.50 5.86
C LEU A 222 18.66 0.44 7.07
N ALA A 223 17.89 0.08 8.11
CA ALA A 223 17.79 0.82 9.36
C ALA A 223 18.63 0.23 10.50
N LEU A 224 19.31 -0.89 10.26
CA LEU A 224 20.10 -1.57 11.28
C LEU A 224 21.32 -0.75 11.69
N GLU A 225 21.61 -0.79 12.98
CA GLU A 225 22.83 -0.31 13.59
C GLU A 225 23.64 -1.47 14.19
N TRP A 226 24.95 -1.32 14.33
CA TRP A 226 25.81 -2.32 14.96
C TRP A 226 25.36 -2.71 16.37
N CYS A 227 24.73 -1.80 17.11
CA CYS A 227 24.17 -2.08 18.44
C CYS A 227 22.88 -2.91 18.43
N ASP A 228 22.27 -3.13 17.26
CA ASP A 228 21.09 -3.99 17.11
C ASP A 228 21.45 -5.49 17.03
N LEU A 229 22.74 -5.79 16.80
CA LEU A 229 23.27 -7.17 16.78
C LEU A 229 23.79 -7.56 18.15
N ASP A 230 23.23 -8.64 18.69
CA ASP A 230 23.72 -9.32 19.88
C ASP A 230 24.49 -10.57 19.45
N PHE A 231 25.80 -10.41 19.23
CA PHE A 231 26.68 -11.52 18.82
C PHE A 231 26.84 -12.58 19.90
N LYS A 232 26.64 -12.23 21.18
CA LYS A 232 26.78 -13.19 22.29
C LYS A 232 25.63 -14.19 22.31
N HIS A 233 24.43 -13.73 21.97
CA HIS A 233 23.23 -14.56 21.92
C HIS A 233 22.73 -14.83 20.50
N GLU A 234 23.55 -14.51 19.49
CA GLU A 234 23.30 -14.72 18.06
C GLU A 234 21.92 -14.22 17.62
N LYS A 235 21.55 -13.00 18.04
CA LYS A 235 20.22 -12.43 17.79
C LYS A 235 20.31 -11.02 17.23
N LEU A 236 19.50 -10.77 16.21
CA LEU A 236 19.29 -9.44 15.65
C LEU A 236 17.97 -8.85 16.15
N ARG A 237 18.01 -7.64 16.70
CA ARG A 237 16.81 -6.92 17.13
C ARG A 237 16.28 -6.04 15.98
N VAL A 238 15.04 -6.30 15.56
CA VAL A 238 14.39 -5.56 14.46
C VAL A 238 13.24 -4.73 15.03
N TYR A 239 13.36 -3.40 14.97
CA TYR A 239 12.36 -2.47 15.51
C TYR A 239 12.37 -1.08 14.85
N LYS A 240 13.15 -0.94 13.77
CA LYS A 240 13.35 0.30 13.01
C LYS A 240 13.14 0.02 11.52
N THR A 241 12.71 1.02 10.77
CA THR A 241 12.59 0.95 9.32
C THR A 241 12.95 2.28 8.67
N LEU A 242 13.83 2.22 7.68
CA LEU A 242 14.27 3.33 6.84
C LEU A 242 13.30 3.47 5.68
N ASN A 243 12.73 4.66 5.53
CA ASN A 243 11.80 4.97 4.46
C ASN A 243 12.11 6.35 3.89
N ARG A 244 11.87 6.51 2.59
CA ARG A 244 11.85 7.82 1.93
C ARG A 244 10.40 8.30 1.88
N VAL A 245 10.18 9.54 2.33
CA VAL A 245 8.83 10.10 2.45
C VAL A 245 8.79 11.46 1.78
N THR A 246 7.83 11.62 0.86
CA THR A 246 7.49 12.92 0.28
C THR A 246 6.69 13.73 1.29
N LYS A 247 7.12 14.97 1.55
CA LYS A 247 6.44 15.94 2.40
C LYS A 247 5.57 16.82 1.53
N TYR A 248 4.30 16.88 1.90
CA TYR A 248 3.27 17.70 1.25
C TYR A 248 2.77 18.83 2.15
N TYR A 249 2.87 18.64 3.46
CA TYR A 249 2.39 19.58 4.48
C TYR A 249 3.48 19.85 5.51
N ASP A 250 3.48 21.05 6.09
CA ASP A 250 4.33 21.43 7.23
C ASP A 250 3.81 20.82 8.55
N SER A 251 4.50 21.09 9.67
CA SER A 251 4.09 20.61 10.99
C SER A 251 2.81 21.24 11.53
N LYS A 252 2.38 22.38 10.96
CA LYS A 252 1.15 23.11 11.29
C LYS A 252 -0.03 22.70 10.41
N GLY A 253 0.19 21.82 9.43
CA GLY A 253 -0.81 21.31 8.51
C GLY A 253 -0.99 22.13 7.24
N ASN A 254 -0.18 23.17 7.02
CA ASN A 254 -0.25 23.96 5.79
C ASN A 254 0.42 23.23 4.64
N GLU A 255 -0.15 23.34 3.44
CA GLU A 255 0.47 22.78 2.24
C GLU A 255 1.81 23.47 1.97
N LEU A 256 2.82 22.66 1.64
CA LEU A 256 4.15 23.16 1.31
C LEU A 256 4.15 23.72 -0.11
N PRO A 257 4.81 24.87 -0.36
CA PRO A 257 4.90 25.45 -1.71
C PRO A 257 5.63 24.52 -2.67
N GLU A 258 6.61 23.76 -2.17
CA GLU A 258 7.33 22.75 -2.94
C GLU A 258 7.38 21.41 -2.20
N ARG A 259 7.07 20.33 -2.94
CA ARG A 259 7.16 18.97 -2.43
C ARG A 259 8.63 18.55 -2.39
N TYR A 260 9.09 18.03 -1.27
CA TYR A 260 10.42 17.44 -1.18
C TYR A 260 10.38 16.08 -0.50
N SER A 261 11.32 15.22 -0.85
CA SER A 261 11.51 13.93 -0.17
C SER A 261 12.52 14.05 0.94
N THR A 262 12.24 13.41 2.08
CA THR A 262 13.23 13.20 3.13
C THR A 262 13.40 11.72 3.43
N ILE A 263 14.60 11.33 3.86
CA ILE A 263 14.90 9.98 4.33
C ILE A 263 14.78 10.00 5.85
N GLN A 264 14.08 9.03 6.40
CA GLN A 264 13.89 8.92 7.85
C GLN A 264 13.94 7.46 8.31
N ILE A 265 14.40 7.26 9.53
CA ILE A 265 14.25 6.00 10.26
C ILE A 265 13.14 6.18 11.29
N THR A 266 12.13 5.32 11.22
CA THR A 266 10.96 5.34 12.10
C THR A 266 10.72 3.99 12.73
N THR A 267 9.98 3.95 13.84
CA THR A 267 9.50 2.70 14.41
C THR A 267 8.28 2.18 13.63
N PRO A 268 8.13 0.85 13.49
CA PRO A 268 6.94 0.23 12.92
C PRO A 268 5.66 0.66 13.63
N LYS A 269 4.52 0.65 12.91
CA LYS A 269 3.21 1.00 13.48
C LYS A 269 2.66 -0.05 14.45
N LYS A 270 3.08 -1.32 14.32
CA LYS A 270 2.51 -2.45 15.06
C LYS A 270 3.59 -3.08 15.95
N SER A 271 3.23 -3.46 17.18
CA SER A 271 4.12 -4.13 18.14
C SER A 271 4.68 -5.45 17.58
N ALA A 272 3.87 -6.20 16.81
CA ALA A 272 4.27 -7.45 16.16
C ALA A 272 5.43 -7.30 15.15
N SER A 273 5.75 -6.08 14.70
CA SER A 273 6.92 -5.84 13.86
C SER A 273 8.22 -5.78 14.66
N ASN A 274 8.15 -5.54 15.98
CA ASN A 274 9.29 -5.58 16.88
C ASN A 274 9.60 -7.04 17.22
N ARG A 275 10.77 -7.52 16.79
CA ARG A 275 11.12 -8.94 16.91
C ARG A 275 12.62 -9.15 17.08
N LYS A 276 12.98 -10.37 17.48
CA LYS A 276 14.35 -10.86 17.46
C LYS A 276 14.46 -11.95 16.40
N VAL A 277 15.42 -11.82 15.51
CA VAL A 277 15.70 -12.80 14.45
C VAL A 277 16.98 -13.55 14.83
N PRO A 278 16.96 -14.90 14.92
CA PRO A 278 18.17 -15.68 15.12
C PRO A 278 19.17 -15.45 13.97
N LEU A 279 20.46 -15.45 14.27
CA LEU A 279 21.53 -15.30 13.30
C LEU A 279 22.31 -16.60 13.20
N THR A 280 22.55 -17.07 11.98
CA THR A 280 23.49 -18.18 11.75
C THR A 280 24.91 -17.64 11.63
N ASP A 281 25.91 -18.51 11.80
CA ASP A 281 27.33 -18.16 11.63
C ASP A 281 27.61 -17.52 10.26
N ALA A 282 26.97 -18.04 9.20
CA ALA A 282 27.11 -17.48 7.85
C ALA A 282 26.58 -16.03 7.76
N VAL A 283 25.46 -15.73 8.42
CA VAL A 283 24.90 -14.37 8.47
C VAL A 283 25.78 -13.45 9.31
N ILE A 284 26.31 -13.95 10.44
CA ILE A 284 27.27 -13.20 11.27
C ILE A 284 28.53 -12.87 10.46
N ALA A 285 29.08 -13.85 9.73
CA ALA A 285 30.22 -13.65 8.85
C ALA A 285 29.93 -12.62 7.75
N ALA A 286 28.72 -12.61 7.17
CA ALA A 286 28.31 -11.60 6.20
C ALA A 286 28.28 -10.19 6.83
N PHE A 287 27.75 -10.04 8.06
CA PHE A 287 27.81 -8.76 8.77
C PHE A 287 29.26 -8.33 9.04
N MET A 288 30.13 -9.25 9.45
CA MET A 288 31.54 -8.94 9.71
C MET A 288 32.29 -8.54 8.43
N SER A 289 32.08 -9.25 7.32
CA SER A 289 32.64 -8.89 6.02
C SER A 289 32.19 -7.49 5.57
N TRP A 290 30.91 -7.15 5.77
CA TRP A 290 30.42 -5.80 5.53
C TRP A 290 31.09 -4.75 6.44
N LYS A 291 31.29 -5.08 7.72
CA LYS A 291 31.97 -4.19 8.67
C LYS A 291 33.36 -3.81 8.19
N GLU A 292 34.14 -4.77 7.72
CA GLU A 292 35.47 -4.53 7.17
C GLU A 292 35.43 -3.60 5.94
N LYS A 293 34.46 -3.78 5.03
CA LYS A 293 34.27 -2.87 3.88
C LYS A 293 34.00 -1.45 4.37
N GLN A 294 33.12 -1.30 5.36
CA GLN A 294 32.75 -0.01 5.91
C GLN A 294 33.93 0.67 6.64
N ASP A 295 34.72 -0.09 7.40
CA ASP A 295 35.85 0.44 8.14
C ASP A 295 36.97 0.89 7.20
N ARG A 296 37.25 0.16 6.12
CA ARG A 296 38.14 0.62 5.04
C ARG A 296 37.66 1.92 4.39
N ASP A 297 36.36 2.08 4.19
CA ASP A 297 35.81 3.33 3.66
C ASP A 297 36.01 4.51 4.63
N LYS A 298 35.80 4.28 5.93
CA LYS A 298 36.01 5.27 7.00
C LYS A 298 37.49 5.66 7.09
N GLU A 299 38.41 4.70 7.02
CA GLU A 299 39.85 4.96 7.00
C GLU A 299 40.24 5.79 5.79
N LYS A 300 39.77 5.40 4.59
CA LYS A 300 40.08 6.09 3.33
C LYS A 300 39.58 7.54 3.28
N LEU A 301 38.37 7.81 3.80
CA LEU A 301 37.72 9.11 3.70
C LEU A 301 37.82 9.96 4.98
N GLY A 302 38.22 9.36 6.10
CA GLY A 302 38.36 10.01 7.40
C GLY A 302 37.13 10.85 7.77
N LYS A 303 37.35 12.12 8.12
CA LYS A 303 36.29 13.08 8.50
C LYS A 303 35.29 13.38 7.38
N ASN A 304 35.60 13.05 6.13
CA ASN A 304 34.70 13.25 5.00
C ASN A 304 33.71 12.09 4.82
N TRP A 305 33.98 10.93 5.43
CA TRP A 305 33.06 9.80 5.39
C TRP A 305 31.73 10.17 6.06
N GLY A 306 30.63 10.05 5.33
CA GLY A 306 29.29 10.30 5.88
C GLY A 306 28.99 11.77 6.20
N LYS A 307 29.84 12.73 5.79
CA LYS A 307 29.67 14.16 6.10
C LYS A 307 28.29 14.73 5.74
N THR A 308 27.71 14.27 4.63
CA THR A 308 26.38 14.70 4.14
C THR A 308 25.23 13.81 4.63
N ASN A 309 25.52 12.76 5.40
CA ASN A 309 24.51 11.81 5.86
C ASN A 309 23.85 12.29 7.15
N ILE A 310 22.67 12.88 7.03
CA ILE A 310 21.89 13.39 8.16
C ILE A 310 21.52 12.31 9.18
N LEU A 311 21.42 11.04 8.78
CA LEU A 311 21.01 9.96 9.67
C LEU A 311 22.13 9.55 10.63
N LEU A 312 23.40 9.66 10.24
CA LEU A 312 24.53 9.29 11.11
C LEU A 312 24.64 10.15 12.36
N LYS A 313 24.05 11.36 12.37
CA LYS A 313 23.99 12.20 13.58
C LYS A 313 23.16 11.55 14.69
N LYS A 314 22.09 10.83 14.32
CA LYS A 314 21.16 10.18 15.25
C LYS A 314 21.44 8.68 15.40
N TYR A 315 21.95 8.06 14.35
CA TYR A 315 22.20 6.63 14.24
C TYR A 315 23.66 6.41 13.79
N PRO A 316 24.65 6.67 14.66
CA PRO A 316 26.06 6.65 14.30
C PRO A 316 26.55 5.24 13.93
N GLY A 317 25.85 4.20 14.37
CA GLY A 317 26.19 2.80 14.10
C GLY A 317 25.57 2.24 12.83
N LEU A 318 25.01 3.06 11.92
CA LEU A 318 24.27 2.58 10.75
C LEU A 318 25.12 1.63 9.88
N ILE A 319 24.60 0.44 9.62
CA ILE A 319 25.34 -0.63 8.94
C ILE A 319 25.44 -0.35 7.45
N PHE A 320 24.31 -0.31 6.72
CA PHE A 320 24.34 -0.26 5.26
C PHE A 320 24.47 1.16 4.72
N THR A 321 25.69 1.53 4.35
CA THR A 321 26.07 2.80 3.73
C THR A 321 26.74 2.62 2.37
N THR A 322 26.67 3.66 1.53
CA THR A 322 27.54 3.76 0.34
C THR A 322 29.00 3.89 0.76
N SER A 323 29.94 3.75 -0.17
CA SER A 323 31.38 3.95 0.11
C SER A 323 31.70 5.33 0.68
N SER A 324 30.99 6.37 0.25
CA SER A 324 31.12 7.72 0.82
C SER A 324 30.40 7.94 2.16
N GLY A 325 29.79 6.91 2.75
CA GLY A 325 29.07 7.00 4.02
C GLY A 325 27.66 7.59 3.94
N ARG A 326 27.08 7.77 2.74
CA ARG A 326 25.64 8.10 2.60
C ARG A 326 24.79 6.88 2.93
N SER A 327 23.56 7.12 3.41
CA SER A 327 22.62 6.04 3.68
C SER A 327 22.27 5.31 2.38
N TYR A 328 22.37 3.98 2.37
CA TYR A 328 21.90 3.18 1.24
C TYR A 328 20.37 3.14 1.26
N LEU A 329 19.72 3.26 0.10
CA LEU A 329 18.28 3.47 0.00
C LEU A 329 17.57 2.27 -0.63
N PRO A 330 16.28 2.03 -0.30
CA PRO A 330 15.50 0.96 -0.93
C PRO A 330 15.47 1.05 -2.46
N SER A 331 15.37 2.28 -3.01
CA SER A 331 15.43 2.51 -4.45
C SER A 331 16.78 2.14 -5.05
N SER A 332 17.88 2.34 -4.31
CA SER A 332 19.22 1.95 -4.75
C SER A 332 19.36 0.42 -4.76
N ALA A 333 18.82 -0.28 -3.76
CA ALA A 333 18.77 -1.74 -3.75
C ALA A 333 17.95 -2.29 -4.93
N GLN A 334 16.81 -1.67 -5.25
CA GLN A 334 16.01 -2.02 -6.43
C GLN A 334 16.82 -1.88 -7.73
N THR A 335 17.49 -0.74 -7.92
CA THR A 335 18.33 -0.51 -9.10
C THR A 335 19.47 -1.53 -9.18
N GLU A 336 20.07 -1.88 -8.04
CA GLU A 336 21.16 -2.86 -7.98
C GLU A 336 20.66 -4.28 -8.33
N CYS A 337 19.48 -4.70 -7.83
CA CYS A 337 18.85 -5.94 -8.26
C CYS A 337 18.66 -5.97 -9.77
N ARG A 338 18.07 -4.94 -10.37
CA ARG A 338 17.87 -4.87 -11.83
C ARG A 338 19.18 -4.95 -12.60
N ARG A 339 20.23 -4.30 -12.11
CA ARG A 339 21.57 -4.36 -12.71
C ARG A 339 22.13 -5.77 -12.70
N ILE A 340 22.02 -6.49 -11.58
CA ILE A 340 22.49 -7.88 -11.43
C ILE A 340 21.65 -8.83 -12.28
N VAL A 341 20.32 -8.69 -12.26
CA VAL A 341 19.40 -9.45 -13.10
C VAL A 341 19.71 -9.27 -14.57
N GLY A 342 19.98 -8.04 -15.02
CA GLY A 342 20.37 -7.78 -16.41
C GLY A 342 21.65 -8.52 -16.82
N ILE A 343 22.61 -8.70 -15.91
CA ILE A 343 23.81 -9.51 -16.14
C ILE A 343 23.41 -10.99 -16.26
N VAL A 344 22.67 -11.52 -15.28
CA VAL A 344 22.27 -12.94 -15.25
C VAL A 344 21.44 -13.31 -16.48
N ASN A 345 20.43 -12.50 -16.81
CA ASN A 345 19.55 -12.75 -17.95
C ASN A 345 20.30 -12.64 -19.29
N LYS A 346 21.32 -11.78 -19.40
CA LYS A 346 22.17 -11.75 -20.60
C LYS A 346 22.95 -13.06 -20.77
N HIS A 347 23.49 -13.62 -19.69
CA HIS A 347 24.16 -14.92 -19.72
C HIS A 347 23.18 -16.05 -20.04
N GLU A 348 21.98 -16.01 -19.46
CA GLU A 348 20.91 -16.99 -19.72
C GLU A 348 20.49 -17.01 -21.18
N ILE A 349 20.24 -15.84 -21.78
CA ILE A 349 19.86 -15.74 -23.20
C ILE A 349 20.93 -16.37 -24.08
N ALA A 350 22.21 -16.05 -23.85
CA ALA A 350 23.31 -16.61 -24.63
C ALA A 350 23.49 -18.13 -24.42
N LEU A 351 23.10 -18.68 -23.27
CA LEU A 351 23.12 -20.12 -23.00
C LEU A 351 21.94 -20.82 -23.69
N ALA A 352 20.74 -20.26 -23.56
CA ALA A 352 19.51 -20.77 -24.14
C ALA A 352 19.59 -20.83 -25.68
N GLU A 353 20.18 -19.81 -26.31
CA GLU A 353 20.47 -19.80 -27.76
C GLU A 353 21.39 -20.97 -28.19
N LYS A 354 22.42 -21.28 -27.39
CA LYS A 354 23.34 -22.41 -27.68
C LYS A 354 22.67 -23.76 -27.48
N GLU A 355 21.75 -23.85 -26.53
CA GLU A 355 21.01 -25.06 -26.18
C GLU A 355 19.72 -25.23 -27.00
N ASN A 356 19.42 -24.28 -27.89
CA ASN A 356 18.20 -24.24 -28.71
C ASN A 356 16.91 -24.40 -27.87
N ARG A 357 16.83 -23.67 -26.77
CA ARG A 357 15.68 -23.62 -25.86
C ARG A 357 15.27 -22.18 -25.58
N ASP A 358 14.08 -22.00 -25.03
CA ASP A 358 13.64 -20.70 -24.55
C ASP A 358 14.44 -20.26 -23.30
N PRO A 359 14.77 -18.96 -23.17
CA PRO A 359 15.51 -18.46 -22.03
C PRO A 359 14.65 -18.37 -20.78
N ASN A 360 15.17 -18.87 -19.66
CA ASN A 360 14.50 -18.75 -18.36
C ASN A 360 14.91 -17.45 -17.67
N LEU A 361 14.19 -16.37 -17.98
CA LEU A 361 14.50 -15.03 -17.48
C LEU A 361 14.11 -14.86 -16.02
N MET A 362 15.06 -14.43 -15.22
CA MET A 362 14.84 -14.16 -13.80
C MET A 362 14.32 -12.72 -13.61
N ASP A 363 13.44 -12.51 -12.63
CA ASP A 363 13.09 -11.19 -12.09
C ASP A 363 13.33 -11.12 -10.59
N VAL A 364 14.10 -10.14 -10.14
CA VAL A 364 14.49 -9.98 -8.73
C VAL A 364 14.27 -8.54 -8.29
N HIS A 365 13.61 -8.42 -7.15
CA HIS A 365 13.42 -7.17 -6.43
C HIS A 365 13.60 -7.42 -4.92
N PRO A 366 13.95 -6.43 -4.10
CA PRO A 366 14.35 -6.67 -2.70
C PRO A 366 13.32 -7.41 -1.84
N HIS A 367 12.03 -7.39 -2.20
CA HIS A 367 11.01 -8.12 -1.45
C HIS A 367 11.07 -9.64 -1.68
N ILE A 368 11.53 -10.09 -2.86
CA ILE A 368 11.56 -11.52 -3.21
C ILE A 368 12.48 -12.33 -2.28
N PHE A 369 13.56 -11.74 -1.77
CA PHE A 369 14.45 -12.42 -0.82
C PHE A 369 13.73 -12.79 0.47
N ARG A 370 12.82 -11.92 0.92
CA ARG A 370 11.99 -12.19 2.09
C ARG A 370 10.93 -13.25 1.81
N HIS A 371 10.30 -13.19 0.65
CA HIS A 371 9.37 -14.24 0.21
C HIS A 371 10.09 -15.60 0.20
N THR A 372 11.25 -15.65 -0.47
CA THR A 372 12.11 -16.83 -0.56
C THR A 372 12.51 -17.38 0.81
N PHE A 373 12.90 -16.51 1.75
CA PHE A 373 13.21 -16.91 3.12
C PHE A 373 12.00 -17.57 3.81
N VAL A 374 10.83 -16.92 3.73
CA VAL A 374 9.60 -17.42 4.39
C VAL A 374 9.19 -18.76 3.80
N THR A 375 9.16 -18.88 2.47
CA THR A 375 8.86 -20.13 1.77
C THR A 375 9.81 -21.26 2.20
N ARG A 376 11.12 -21.00 2.20
CA ARG A 376 12.12 -22.01 2.60
C ARG A 376 12.02 -22.43 4.07
N CYS A 377 11.68 -21.52 4.98
CA CYS A 377 11.45 -21.90 6.37
C CYS A 377 10.27 -22.87 6.47
N ILE A 378 9.20 -22.64 5.72
CA ILE A 378 8.03 -23.51 5.76
C ILE A 378 8.34 -24.86 5.09
N GLN A 379 8.99 -24.86 3.93
CA GLN A 379 9.46 -26.07 3.26
C GLN A 379 10.46 -26.89 4.11
N SER A 380 11.19 -26.25 5.03
CA SER A 380 12.06 -26.98 5.98
C SER A 380 11.32 -27.53 7.21
N GLY A 381 9.99 -27.53 7.22
CA GLY A 381 9.16 -27.98 8.34
C GLY A 381 9.09 -27.00 9.52
N MET A 382 9.46 -25.72 9.35
CA MET A 382 9.33 -24.75 10.43
C MET A 382 7.87 -24.35 10.62
N ASP A 383 7.38 -24.44 11.86
CA ASP A 383 5.99 -24.11 12.15
C ASP A 383 5.61 -22.68 11.71
N ALA A 384 4.44 -22.55 11.09
CA ALA A 384 3.99 -21.30 10.50
C ALA A 384 3.88 -20.15 11.52
N ALA A 385 3.64 -20.46 12.80
CA ALA A 385 3.55 -19.46 13.86
C ALA A 385 4.94 -18.88 14.21
N THR A 386 5.98 -19.70 14.21
CA THR A 386 7.38 -19.30 14.37
C THR A 386 7.85 -18.49 13.16
N VAL A 387 7.56 -18.95 11.94
CA VAL A 387 7.88 -18.19 10.72
C VAL A 387 7.18 -16.82 10.73
N LYS A 388 5.91 -16.76 11.14
CA LYS A 388 5.16 -15.49 11.31
C LYS A 388 5.83 -14.56 12.31
N LYS A 389 6.35 -15.07 13.44
CA LYS A 389 7.10 -14.28 14.44
C LYS A 389 8.45 -13.79 13.90
N ILE A 390 9.21 -14.64 13.21
CA ILE A 390 10.52 -14.28 12.62
C ILE A 390 10.34 -13.28 11.47
N ALA A 391 9.34 -13.48 10.63
CA ALA A 391 9.03 -12.57 9.54
C ALA A 391 8.41 -11.26 10.08
N GLY A 392 7.60 -11.31 11.15
CA GLY A 392 6.83 -10.16 11.62
C GLY A 392 5.66 -9.82 10.70
N HIS A 393 4.87 -10.84 10.32
CA HIS A 393 3.60 -10.66 9.61
C HIS A 393 2.48 -10.31 10.60
N SER A 394 1.68 -9.30 10.27
CA SER A 394 0.57 -8.86 11.13
C SER A 394 -0.78 -9.43 10.73
N ASP A 395 -0.86 -10.13 9.60
CA ASP A 395 -2.08 -10.72 9.04
C ASP A 395 -1.78 -12.20 8.75
N GLU A 396 -2.70 -13.09 9.13
CA GLU A 396 -2.60 -14.54 8.90
C GLU A 396 -2.67 -14.89 7.43
N LYS A 397 -3.41 -14.11 6.62
CA LYS A 397 -3.47 -14.33 5.18
C LYS A 397 -2.11 -14.26 4.50
N MET A 398 -1.20 -13.42 5.00
CA MET A 398 0.18 -13.30 4.48
C MET A 398 1.07 -14.47 4.87
N THR A 399 0.62 -15.39 5.73
CA THR A 399 1.32 -16.65 6.02
C THR A 399 0.58 -17.83 5.38
N ASN A 400 -0.74 -17.73 5.19
CA ASN A 400 -1.57 -18.77 4.55
C ASN A 400 -1.29 -18.97 3.05
N TYR A 401 -0.73 -17.97 2.33
CA TYR A 401 -0.17 -18.15 0.98
C TYR A 401 1.09 -19.04 0.94
N TYR A 402 1.45 -19.66 2.06
CA TYR A 402 2.61 -20.53 2.15
C TYR A 402 2.29 -21.80 2.93
N THR A 403 1.03 -22.00 3.34
CA THR A 403 0.59 -23.16 4.11
C THR A 403 0.09 -24.29 3.22
N HIS A 404 0.52 -24.34 1.96
CA HIS A 404 0.54 -25.60 1.22
C HIS A 404 1.65 -26.45 1.83
N ILE A 405 1.31 -27.02 2.99
CA ILE A 405 2.05 -28.08 3.62
C ILE A 405 2.05 -29.21 2.58
N GLU A 406 3.23 -29.63 2.10
CA GLU A 406 3.32 -30.83 1.26
C GLU A 406 2.58 -31.97 1.97
N GLU A 407 1.75 -32.75 1.27
CA GLU A 407 0.94 -33.83 1.89
C GLU A 407 1.79 -34.72 2.81
N GLU A 408 3.06 -34.92 2.46
CA GLU A 408 4.08 -35.62 3.23
C GLU A 408 4.27 -35.07 4.67
N HIS A 409 4.22 -33.75 4.88
CA HIS A 409 4.33 -33.16 6.22
C HIS A 409 3.02 -33.23 7.02
N ILE A 410 1.86 -33.29 6.35
CA ILE A 410 0.58 -33.56 7.04
C ILE A 410 0.60 -34.99 7.55
N ASP A 411 1.05 -35.93 6.72
CA ASP A 411 1.15 -37.34 7.07
C ASP A 411 2.16 -37.55 8.21
N ASP A 412 3.34 -36.91 8.18
CA ASP A 412 4.33 -36.96 9.26
C ASP A 412 3.78 -36.43 10.60
N GLU A 413 3.09 -35.28 10.59
CA GLU A 413 2.49 -34.69 11.80
C GLU A 413 1.32 -35.53 12.32
N TYR A 414 0.55 -36.14 11.42
CA TYR A 414 -0.52 -37.07 11.78
C TYR A 414 0.04 -38.39 12.33
N GLU A 415 1.17 -38.86 11.81
CA GLU A 415 1.89 -40.02 12.32
C GLU A 415 2.42 -39.75 13.74
N LEU A 416 2.94 -38.55 14.01
CA LEU A 416 3.31 -38.10 15.36
C LEU A 416 2.11 -38.08 16.32
N TYR A 417 0.93 -37.66 15.83
CA TYR A 417 -0.32 -37.73 16.59
C TYR A 417 -0.73 -39.19 16.88
N ILE A 418 -0.69 -40.07 15.88
CA ILE A 418 -1.00 -41.50 16.03
C ILE A 418 -0.02 -42.18 17.00
N GLN A 419 1.29 -41.89 16.90
CA GLN A 419 2.28 -42.44 17.81
C GLN A 419 2.05 -42.00 19.26
N LYS A 420 1.50 -40.80 19.45
CA LYS A 420 1.31 -40.20 20.78
C LYS A 420 -0.03 -40.54 21.42
N TYR A 421 -1.09 -40.72 20.63
CA TYR A 421 -2.46 -40.89 21.13
C TYR A 421 -3.23 -42.05 20.46
N GLY A 422 -2.68 -42.71 19.44
CA GLY A 422 -3.33 -43.77 18.69
C GLY A 422 -3.43 -45.11 19.41
N THR A 423 -2.82 -45.25 20.59
CA THR A 423 -2.90 -46.43 21.46
C THR A 423 -3.81 -46.23 22.68
N GLU A 424 -4.49 -45.09 22.80
CA GLU A 424 -5.56 -44.90 23.78
C GLU A 424 -6.76 -45.75 23.35
N THR A 425 -6.78 -47.01 23.82
CA THR A 425 -7.94 -47.91 23.79
C THR A 425 -8.42 -48.21 25.19
#